data_AF-A0A0G1SJF5-F1
#
_entry.id   AF-A0A0G1SJF5-F1
#
_cell.length_a   1.000
_cell.length_b   1.000
_cell.length_c   1.000
_cell.angle_alpha   90.00
_cell.angle_beta   90.00
_cell.angle_gamma   90.00
#
_symmetry.space_group_name_H-M   'P 1'
#
loop_
_entity.id
_entity.type
_entity.pdbx_description
1 polymer ?
#
loop_
_entity_poly.entity_id
_entity_poly.type
_entity_poly.pdbx_seq_one_letter_code
_entity_poly.pdbx_strand_id
1 'polypeptide(L)'
;MLHLLYVIPALLPLYLIKISVFTIPFTVLELAIYALFLIWFFQKKETFSFKNFPWPPVALLLAGLIVSTLFSQNQTISLGIMKGWFFASLVFAFVASQVLKTERQIKGVFAALVFGGAGIALVGFYYFFIGDLTFDGRLQAFYLSPNHMAMAVAPALLAGLWFLLSAKSSAEKAAWGLSSALIFFAFYFTYSYAGWMAAFFGVLFLIFFSGVVANRFSGGRREIFKYFQRARPVRVAADDMDRGRGIDKRASDCRNRARNVPGGVSCPPAAISAVS
;
A
#
# COMPACT_ATOMS: atom_id res chain seq x y z
N MET A 1 10.11 3.03 7.54
CA MET A 1 9.41 2.09 6.64
C MET A 1 8.08 2.63 6.13
N LEU A 2 7.09 2.92 6.98
CA LEU A 2 5.78 3.41 6.53
C LEU A 2 5.86 4.70 5.71
N HIS A 3 6.68 5.67 6.12
CA HIS A 3 6.88 6.91 5.37
C HIS A 3 7.43 6.68 3.95
N LEU A 4 8.31 5.70 3.75
CA LEU A 4 8.85 5.37 2.43
C LEU A 4 7.76 4.85 1.48
N LEU A 5 6.76 4.14 1.99
CA LEU A 5 5.61 3.70 1.19
C LEU A 5 4.75 4.86 0.69
N TYR A 6 4.77 6.01 1.37
CA TYR A 6 4.10 7.24 0.90
C TYR A 6 4.99 8.04 -0.03
N VAL A 7 6.29 8.11 0.26
CA VAL A 7 7.24 8.88 -0.55
C VAL A 7 7.37 8.28 -1.94
N ILE A 8 7.45 6.96 -2.10
CA ILE A 8 7.68 6.31 -3.41
C ILE A 8 6.64 6.72 -4.47
N PRO A 9 5.31 6.61 -4.25
CA PRO A 9 4.33 7.10 -5.22
C PRO A 9 4.40 8.61 -5.48
N ALA A 10 4.75 9.41 -4.48
CA ALA A 10 4.92 10.86 -4.65
C ALA A 10 6.14 11.21 -5.52
N LEU A 11 7.16 10.33 -5.56
CA LEU A 11 8.36 10.48 -6.39
C LEU A 11 8.20 10.00 -7.84
N LEU A 12 7.00 9.64 -8.28
CA LEU A 12 6.74 9.26 -9.68
C LEU A 12 7.29 10.26 -10.73
N PRO A 13 7.24 11.59 -10.53
CA PRO A 13 7.86 12.55 -11.45
C PRO A 13 9.37 12.34 -11.66
N LEU A 14 10.06 11.72 -10.70
CA LEU A 14 11.51 11.47 -10.75
C LEU A 14 11.88 10.13 -11.41
N TYR A 15 10.91 9.40 -11.98
CA TYR A 15 11.14 8.08 -12.57
C TYR A 15 12.24 8.06 -13.66
N LEU A 16 12.43 9.16 -14.37
CA LEU A 16 13.45 9.22 -15.43
C LEU A 16 14.86 9.43 -14.94
N ILE A 17 15.06 9.84 -13.69
CA ILE A 17 16.40 10.04 -13.17
C ILE A 17 17.03 8.66 -13.04
N LYS A 18 17.95 8.37 -13.98
CA LYS A 18 18.69 7.11 -14.04
C LYS A 18 20.07 7.32 -13.45
N ILE A 19 20.48 6.37 -12.63
CA ILE A 19 21.79 6.28 -12.02
C ILE A 19 22.36 4.90 -12.40
N SER A 20 23.59 4.86 -12.90
CA SER A 20 24.29 3.60 -13.13
C SER A 20 24.90 3.13 -11.82
N VAL A 21 24.48 1.95 -11.36
CA VAL A 21 25.15 1.26 -10.26
C VAL A 21 25.96 0.13 -10.88
N PHE A 22 27.27 0.23 -10.79
CA PHE A 22 28.22 -0.56 -11.59
C PHE A 22 27.95 -0.36 -13.09
N THR A 23 27.31 -1.33 -13.76
CA THR A 23 27.02 -1.31 -15.20
C THR A 23 25.52 -1.35 -15.51
N ILE A 24 24.67 -1.47 -14.49
CA ILE A 24 23.23 -1.63 -14.66
C ILE A 24 22.55 -0.28 -14.41
N PRO A 25 21.77 0.25 -15.37
CA PRO A 25 21.04 1.49 -15.16
C PRO A 25 19.85 1.25 -14.24
N PHE A 26 19.76 1.98 -13.14
CA PHE A 26 18.62 1.98 -12.23
C PHE A 26 17.92 3.33 -12.24
N THR A 27 16.61 3.35 -12.10
CA THR A 27 15.91 4.61 -11.80
C THR A 27 15.98 4.92 -10.30
N VAL A 28 15.91 6.20 -9.94
CA VAL A 28 15.80 6.60 -8.52
C VAL A 28 14.61 5.91 -7.84
N LEU A 29 13.51 5.72 -8.57
CA LEU A 29 12.33 5.01 -8.09
C LEU A 29 12.60 3.52 -7.82
N GLU A 30 13.30 2.84 -8.73
CA GLU A 30 13.72 1.45 -8.54
C GLU A 30 14.60 1.31 -7.30
N LEU A 31 15.60 2.18 -7.15
CA LEU A 31 16.48 2.17 -5.98
C LEU A 31 15.70 2.42 -4.68
N ALA A 32 14.73 3.33 -4.67
CA ALA A 32 13.89 3.58 -3.50
C ALA A 32 13.03 2.36 -3.13
N ILE A 33 12.49 1.65 -4.12
CA ILE A 33 11.71 0.41 -3.90
C ILE A 33 12.62 -0.71 -3.37
N TYR A 34 13.80 -0.91 -3.95
CA TYR A 34 14.73 -1.94 -3.47
C TYR A 34 15.28 -1.61 -2.08
N ALA A 35 15.57 -0.34 -1.78
CA ALA A 35 15.95 0.10 -0.45
C ALA A 35 14.82 -0.16 0.57
N LEU A 36 13.57 0.14 0.21
CA LEU A 36 12.40 -0.18 1.03
C LEU A 36 12.32 -1.69 1.30
N PHE A 37 12.50 -2.52 0.27
CA PHE A 37 12.49 -3.97 0.42
C PHE A 37 13.60 -4.46 1.35
N LEU A 38 14.84 -4.00 1.17
CA LEU A 38 15.98 -4.39 2.02
C LEU A 38 15.76 -3.96 3.48
N ILE A 39 15.32 -2.71 3.72
CA ILE A 39 15.01 -2.24 5.08
C ILE A 39 13.92 -3.11 5.72
N TRP A 40 12.85 -3.40 4.99
CA TRP A 40 11.78 -4.28 5.47
C TRP A 40 12.30 -5.70 5.76
N PHE A 41 13.10 -6.26 4.85
CA PHE A 41 13.67 -7.60 4.93
C PHE A 41 14.55 -7.76 6.18
N PHE A 42 15.45 -6.81 6.44
CA PHE A 42 16.35 -6.88 7.60
C PHE A 42 15.67 -6.54 8.93
N GLN A 43 14.58 -5.79 8.93
CA GLN A 43 13.82 -5.47 10.15
C GLN A 43 12.88 -6.59 10.60
N LYS A 44 12.35 -7.38 9.66
CA LYS A 44 11.46 -8.52 9.96
C LYS A 44 12.29 -9.76 10.27
N LYS A 45 12.41 -10.10 11.56
CA LYS A 45 12.99 -11.38 12.02
C LYS A 45 12.06 -12.60 11.88
N GLU A 46 10.81 -12.38 11.47
CA GLU A 46 9.81 -13.45 11.36
C GLU A 46 9.73 -14.05 9.95
N THR A 47 9.23 -15.29 9.89
CA THR A 47 9.08 -16.06 8.66
C THR A 47 8.10 -15.42 7.67
N PHE A 48 8.53 -15.39 6.42
CA PHE A 48 7.76 -14.92 5.27
C PHE A 48 6.44 -15.69 5.16
N SER A 49 5.30 -14.99 5.18
CA SER A 49 4.02 -15.61 4.86
C SER A 49 3.63 -15.27 3.42
N PHE A 50 3.93 -16.19 2.51
CA PHE A 50 3.53 -16.13 1.11
C PHE A 50 2.04 -16.45 0.89
N LYS A 51 1.34 -16.96 1.92
CA LYS A 51 -0.01 -17.56 1.77
C LYS A 51 -1.11 -16.62 1.28
N ASN A 52 -0.99 -15.32 1.51
CA ASN A 52 -2.07 -14.36 1.22
C ASN A 52 -1.79 -13.49 -0.01
N PHE A 53 -0.70 -13.73 -0.74
CA PHE A 53 -0.38 -12.99 -1.95
C PHE A 53 -1.02 -13.70 -3.17
N PRO A 54 -1.60 -12.96 -4.14
CA PRO A 54 -2.30 -13.55 -5.28
C PRO A 54 -1.32 -14.15 -6.30
N TRP A 55 -0.68 -15.27 -5.94
CA TRP A 55 0.33 -15.92 -6.78
C TRP A 55 -0.18 -16.37 -8.14
N PRO A 56 -1.38 -16.93 -8.32
CA PRO A 56 -1.81 -17.41 -9.65
C PRO A 56 -1.79 -16.32 -10.75
N PRO A 57 -2.43 -15.14 -10.58
CA PRO A 57 -2.34 -14.09 -11.60
C PRO A 57 -0.93 -13.53 -11.74
N VAL A 58 -0.15 -13.46 -10.65
CA VAL A 58 1.24 -12.99 -10.71
C VAL A 58 2.13 -13.98 -11.48
N ALA A 59 1.95 -15.28 -11.26
CA ALA A 59 2.69 -16.34 -11.96
C ALA A 59 2.34 -16.36 -13.45
N LEU A 60 1.06 -16.20 -13.80
CA LEU A 60 0.62 -16.10 -15.19
C LEU A 60 1.24 -14.87 -15.88
N LEU A 61 1.23 -13.72 -15.19
CA LEU A 61 1.84 -12.49 -15.68
C LEU A 61 3.36 -12.65 -15.86
N LEU A 62 4.06 -13.23 -14.88
CA LEU A 62 5.50 -13.47 -14.96
C LEU A 62 5.85 -14.47 -16.07
N ALA A 63 5.06 -15.53 -16.25
CA ALA A 63 5.24 -16.48 -17.33
C ALA A 63 5.11 -15.80 -18.71
N GLY A 64 4.09 -14.96 -18.89
CA GLY A 64 3.92 -14.17 -20.12
C GLY A 64 5.08 -13.22 -20.38
N LEU A 65 5.59 -12.55 -19.33
CA LEU A 65 6.75 -11.65 -19.45
C LEU A 65 8.04 -12.39 -19.80
N ILE A 66 8.28 -13.54 -19.18
CA ILE A 66 9.45 -14.36 -19.46
C ILE A 66 9.42 -14.81 -20.91
N VAL A 67 8.30 -15.38 -21.37
CA VAL A 67 8.13 -15.80 -22.77
C VAL A 67 8.33 -14.60 -23.70
N SER A 68 7.65 -13.47 -23.46
CA SER A 68 7.78 -12.27 -24.30
C SER A 68 9.21 -11.72 -24.36
N THR A 69 9.94 -11.77 -23.25
CA THR A 69 11.33 -11.30 -23.18
C THR A 69 12.27 -12.22 -23.95
N LEU A 70 12.07 -13.54 -23.86
CA LEU A 70 12.89 -14.54 -24.57
C LEU A 70 12.77 -14.41 -26.09
N PHE A 71 11.56 -14.13 -26.58
CA PHE A 71 11.27 -13.98 -28.02
C PHE A 71 11.38 -12.53 -28.54
N SER A 72 11.85 -11.60 -27.72
CA SER A 72 12.04 -10.20 -28.13
C SER A 72 13.29 -10.03 -29.00
N GLN A 73 13.19 -9.16 -30.02
CA GLN A 73 14.34 -8.78 -30.86
C GLN A 73 15.44 -8.04 -30.06
N ASN A 74 15.06 -7.33 -28.99
CA ASN A 74 16.00 -6.62 -28.14
C ASN A 74 15.81 -7.02 -26.67
N GLN A 75 16.49 -8.11 -26.30
CA GLN A 75 16.41 -8.69 -24.95
C GLN A 75 16.86 -7.70 -23.87
N THR A 76 17.85 -6.84 -24.14
CA THR A 76 18.34 -5.85 -23.18
C THR A 76 17.27 -4.84 -22.81
N ILE A 77 16.55 -4.31 -23.81
CA ILE A 77 15.43 -3.39 -23.56
C ILE A 77 14.29 -4.12 -22.84
N SER A 78 13.96 -5.34 -23.26
CA SER A 78 12.90 -6.14 -22.64
C SER A 78 13.20 -6.47 -21.18
N LEU A 79 14.44 -6.84 -20.84
CA LEU A 79 14.88 -7.04 -19.45
C LEU A 79 14.79 -5.75 -18.63
N GLY A 80 15.14 -4.61 -19.23
CA GLY A 80 14.96 -3.30 -18.60
C GLY A 80 13.50 -3.01 -18.25
N ILE A 81 12.58 -3.25 -19.19
CA ILE A 81 11.13 -3.10 -18.99
C ILE A 81 10.64 -4.07 -17.92
N MET A 82 11.02 -5.34 -18.00
CA MET A 82 10.63 -6.37 -17.02
C MET A 82 11.07 -6.00 -15.60
N LYS A 83 12.32 -5.56 -15.44
CA LYS A 83 12.88 -5.11 -14.16
C LYS A 83 12.14 -3.91 -13.60
N GLY A 84 11.98 -2.85 -14.41
CA GLY A 84 11.45 -1.58 -13.94
C GLY A 84 9.94 -1.57 -13.77
N TRP A 85 9.20 -2.09 -14.74
CA TRP A 85 7.73 -1.92 -14.79
C TRP A 85 7.00 -3.01 -14.02
N PHE A 86 7.54 -4.23 -14.03
CA PHE A 86 6.88 -5.38 -13.41
C PHE A 86 7.55 -5.77 -12.10
N PHE A 87 8.85 -6.05 -12.10
CA PHE A 87 9.51 -6.56 -10.90
C PHE A 87 9.53 -5.53 -9.77
N ALA A 88 9.93 -4.29 -10.03
CA ALA A 88 9.89 -3.23 -9.00
C ALA A 88 8.46 -2.99 -8.47
N SER A 89 7.46 -2.94 -9.35
CA SER A 89 6.04 -2.80 -8.96
C SER A 89 5.55 -3.96 -8.10
N LEU A 90 5.95 -5.20 -8.42
CA LEU A 90 5.61 -6.39 -7.63
C LEU A 90 6.30 -6.39 -6.26
N VAL A 91 7.58 -5.99 -6.19
CA VAL A 91 8.30 -5.84 -4.93
C VAL A 91 7.64 -4.78 -4.05
N PHE A 92 7.29 -3.62 -4.62
CA PHE A 92 6.56 -2.58 -3.90
C PHE A 92 5.20 -3.09 -3.39
N ALA A 93 4.40 -3.72 -4.25
CA ALA A 93 3.09 -4.27 -3.88
C ALA A 93 3.20 -5.34 -2.78
N PHE A 94 4.22 -6.20 -2.87
CA PHE A 94 4.49 -7.21 -1.87
C PHE A 94 4.80 -6.57 -0.51
N VAL A 95 5.77 -5.65 -0.42
CA VAL A 95 6.11 -4.98 0.85
C VAL A 95 4.91 -4.19 1.37
N ALA A 96 4.20 -3.48 0.51
CA ALA A 96 2.98 -2.74 0.86
C ALA A 96 1.93 -3.66 1.50
N SER A 97 1.68 -4.85 0.94
CA SER A 97 0.73 -5.83 1.50
C SER A 97 1.12 -6.34 2.90
N GLN A 98 2.42 -6.36 3.19
CA GLN A 98 2.94 -6.82 4.48
C GLN A 98 2.92 -5.71 5.54
N VAL A 99 3.09 -4.45 5.15
CA VAL A 99 3.25 -3.31 6.06
C VAL A 99 1.95 -2.53 6.29
N LEU A 100 1.13 -2.34 5.25
CA LEU A 100 -0.11 -1.58 5.35
C LEU A 100 -1.18 -2.43 6.04
N LYS A 101 -1.61 -2.02 7.23
CA LYS A 101 -2.60 -2.76 8.05
C LYS A 101 -3.90 -2.00 8.25
N THR A 102 -3.87 -0.68 8.12
CA THR A 102 -5.03 0.17 8.41
C THR A 102 -5.50 0.90 7.15
N GLU A 103 -6.80 1.18 7.10
CA GLU A 103 -7.41 1.94 6.00
C GLU A 103 -6.76 3.32 5.83
N ARG A 104 -6.42 3.99 6.95
CA ARG A 104 -5.71 5.27 6.94
C ARG A 104 -4.37 5.18 6.23
N GLN A 105 -3.64 4.09 6.43
CA GLN A 105 -2.34 3.88 5.77
C GLN A 105 -2.51 3.65 4.27
N ILE A 106 -3.50 2.85 3.86
CA ILE A 106 -3.80 2.60 2.45
C ILE A 106 -4.20 3.91 1.77
N LYS A 107 -5.09 4.70 2.39
CA LYS A 107 -5.46 6.05 1.92
C LYS A 107 -4.23 6.95 1.78
N GLY A 108 -3.27 6.88 2.70
CA GLY A 108 -2.01 7.63 2.60
C GLY A 108 -1.21 7.32 1.33
N VAL A 109 -1.12 6.04 0.93
CA VAL A 109 -0.43 5.63 -0.31
C VAL A 109 -1.17 6.15 -1.55
N PHE A 110 -2.49 6.02 -1.59
CA PHE A 110 -3.28 6.55 -2.70
C PHE A 110 -3.24 8.07 -2.78
N ALA A 111 -3.26 8.77 -1.64
CA ALA A 111 -3.10 10.22 -1.59
C ALA A 111 -1.74 10.63 -2.17
N ALA A 112 -0.67 9.93 -1.78
CA ALA A 112 0.65 10.16 -2.37
C ALA A 112 0.70 9.89 -3.87
N LEU A 113 -0.02 8.87 -4.37
CA LEU A 113 -0.17 8.61 -5.80
C LEU A 113 -0.87 9.78 -6.51
N VAL A 114 -1.91 10.37 -5.92
CA VAL A 114 -2.58 11.57 -6.47
C VAL A 114 -1.60 12.73 -6.54
N PHE A 115 -0.83 12.99 -5.48
CA PHE A 115 0.18 14.05 -5.49
C PHE A 115 1.28 13.80 -6.53
N GLY A 116 1.77 12.57 -6.66
CA GLY A 116 2.73 12.19 -7.70
C GLY A 116 2.17 12.38 -9.11
N GLY A 117 0.92 11.97 -9.33
CA GLY A 117 0.20 12.17 -10.60
C GLY A 117 -0.03 13.64 -10.92
N ALA A 118 -0.38 14.45 -9.93
CA ALA A 118 -0.49 15.91 -10.08
C ALA A 118 0.87 16.54 -10.42
N GLY A 119 1.96 16.06 -9.81
CA GLY A 119 3.33 16.46 -10.18
C GLY A 119 3.66 16.14 -11.65
N ILE A 120 3.31 14.94 -12.12
CA ILE A 120 3.44 14.58 -13.54
C ILE A 120 2.62 15.52 -14.42
N ALA A 121 1.37 15.80 -14.02
CA ALA A 121 0.49 16.70 -14.76
C ALA A 121 1.04 18.14 -14.85
N LEU A 122 1.62 18.66 -13.76
CA LEU A 122 2.30 19.97 -13.77
C LEU A 122 3.45 20.01 -14.78
N VAL A 123 4.30 18.97 -14.78
CA VAL A 123 5.40 18.87 -15.75
C VAL A 123 4.85 18.74 -17.17
N GLY A 124 3.76 17.99 -17.36
CA GLY A 124 3.03 17.95 -18.63
C GLY A 124 2.58 19.33 -19.08
N PHE A 125 1.88 20.09 -18.24
CA PHE A 125 1.46 21.44 -18.64
C PHE A 125 2.63 22.37 -18.95
N TYR A 126 3.75 22.26 -18.23
CA TYR A 126 4.96 22.98 -18.60
C TYR A 126 5.37 22.66 -20.05
N TYR A 127 5.40 21.38 -20.45
CA TYR A 127 5.71 20.93 -21.82
C TYR A 127 4.67 21.44 -22.83
N PHE A 128 3.40 21.42 -22.45
CA PHE A 128 2.31 21.96 -23.28
C PHE A 128 2.50 23.45 -23.59
N PHE A 129 2.86 24.26 -22.60
CA PHE A 129 3.03 25.71 -22.79
C PHE A 129 4.28 26.09 -23.58
N ILE A 130 5.35 25.31 -23.49
CA ILE A 130 6.57 25.54 -24.30
C ILE A 130 6.48 24.93 -25.70
N GLY A 131 5.38 24.22 -26.01
CA GLY A 131 5.17 23.56 -27.31
C GLY A 131 5.95 22.25 -27.50
N ASP A 132 6.47 21.65 -26.42
CA ASP A 132 7.16 20.35 -26.46
C ASP A 132 6.15 19.20 -26.42
N LEU A 133 5.44 19.06 -27.54
CA LEU A 133 4.43 18.05 -27.78
C LEU A 133 4.97 17.01 -28.78
N THR A 134 4.29 15.87 -28.89
CA THR A 134 4.57 14.93 -29.97
C THR A 134 4.24 15.55 -31.34
N PHE A 135 4.73 14.93 -32.41
CA PHE A 135 4.45 15.34 -33.79
C PHE A 135 2.94 15.50 -34.09
N ASP A 136 2.10 14.68 -33.46
CA ASP A 136 0.64 14.71 -33.57
C ASP A 136 -0.05 15.59 -32.51
N GLY A 137 0.70 16.43 -31.79
CA GLY A 137 0.17 17.42 -30.84
C GLY A 137 -0.29 16.85 -29.50
N ARG A 138 0.21 15.67 -29.10
CA ARG A 138 -0.20 14.98 -27.87
C ARG A 138 0.77 15.23 -26.73
N LEU A 139 0.22 15.22 -25.52
CA LEU A 139 1.00 15.41 -24.32
C LEU A 139 1.66 14.11 -23.86
N GLN A 140 2.99 14.11 -23.77
CA GLN A 140 3.77 12.99 -23.20
C GLN A 140 4.63 13.39 -22.01
N ALA A 141 4.78 14.69 -21.73
CA ALA A 141 5.75 15.21 -20.77
C ALA A 141 7.13 14.61 -21.05
N PHE A 142 7.75 14.04 -20.03
CA PHE A 142 9.05 13.40 -20.13
C PHE A 142 8.99 11.91 -20.53
N TYR A 143 7.79 11.33 -20.68
CA TYR A 143 7.66 9.94 -21.08
C TYR A 143 7.95 9.73 -22.58
N LEU A 144 8.34 8.50 -22.93
CA LEU A 144 8.61 8.11 -24.32
C LEU A 144 7.37 8.12 -25.24
N SER A 145 6.17 8.13 -24.66
CA SER A 145 4.93 8.23 -25.42
C SER A 145 3.79 8.79 -24.57
N PRO A 146 2.77 9.40 -25.19
CA PRO A 146 1.56 9.84 -24.49
C PRO A 146 0.84 8.69 -23.76
N ASN A 147 0.94 7.47 -24.29
CA ASN A 147 0.35 6.28 -23.68
C ASN A 147 1.04 5.90 -22.37
N HIS A 148 2.35 6.09 -22.26
CA HIS A 148 3.08 5.85 -21.00
C HIS A 148 2.70 6.88 -19.93
N MET A 149 2.56 8.15 -20.33
CA MET A 149 2.06 9.19 -19.43
C MET A 149 0.64 8.87 -18.96
N ALA A 150 -0.25 8.49 -19.88
CA ALA A 150 -1.62 8.10 -19.57
C ALA A 150 -1.69 6.93 -18.57
N MET A 151 -0.86 5.90 -18.77
CA MET A 151 -0.75 4.76 -17.86
C MET A 151 -0.32 5.17 -16.44
N ALA A 152 0.57 6.15 -16.32
CA ALA A 152 1.04 6.65 -15.02
C ALA A 152 -0.03 7.47 -14.29
N VAL A 153 -0.76 8.34 -15.00
CA VAL A 153 -1.70 9.30 -14.37
C VAL A 153 -3.13 8.76 -14.23
N ALA A 154 -3.55 7.76 -15.02
CA ALA A 154 -4.89 7.16 -14.92
C ALA A 154 -5.25 6.63 -13.51
N PRO A 155 -4.42 5.81 -12.84
CA PRO A 155 -4.74 5.35 -11.48
C PRO A 155 -4.74 6.49 -10.46
N ALA A 156 -3.92 7.52 -10.66
CA ALA A 156 -3.93 8.74 -9.84
C ALA A 156 -5.24 9.53 -10.02
N LEU A 157 -5.76 9.61 -11.25
CA LEU A 157 -7.05 10.24 -11.53
C LEU A 157 -8.20 9.53 -10.79
N LEU A 158 -8.27 8.20 -10.90
CA LEU A 158 -9.30 7.42 -10.22
C LEU A 158 -9.22 7.57 -8.69
N ALA A 159 -8.02 7.54 -8.12
CA ALA A 159 -7.81 7.79 -6.70
C ALA A 159 -8.21 9.21 -6.29
N GLY A 160 -7.87 10.22 -7.10
CA GLY A 160 -8.20 11.63 -6.86
C GLY A 160 -9.72 11.86 -6.84
N LEU A 161 -10.43 11.30 -7.82
CA LEU A 161 -11.90 11.34 -7.86
C LEU A 161 -12.52 10.66 -6.64
N TRP A 162 -11.98 9.53 -6.20
CA TRP A 162 -12.44 8.86 -4.99
C TRP A 162 -12.26 9.73 -3.73
N PHE A 163 -11.11 10.41 -3.58
CA PHE A 163 -10.89 11.34 -2.47
C PHE A 163 -11.79 12.56 -2.55
N LEU A 164 -12.02 13.11 -3.74
CA LEU A 164 -12.93 14.23 -3.96
C LEU A 164 -14.36 13.89 -3.54
N LEU A 165 -14.86 12.71 -3.92
CA LEU A 165 -16.19 12.23 -3.53
C LEU A 165 -16.29 11.93 -2.03
N SER A 166 -15.18 11.57 -1.39
CA SER A 166 -15.10 11.23 0.04
C SER A 166 -14.81 12.43 0.94
N ALA A 167 -14.51 13.59 0.37
CA ALA A 167 -14.07 14.79 1.09
C ALA A 167 -15.21 15.41 1.90
N LYS A 168 -14.95 15.73 3.17
CA LYS A 168 -15.96 16.26 4.09
C LYS A 168 -15.91 17.78 4.19
N SER A 169 -14.71 18.35 4.18
CA SER A 169 -14.52 19.79 4.28
C SER A 169 -14.43 20.46 2.90
N SER A 170 -14.76 21.75 2.83
CA SER A 170 -14.60 22.54 1.61
C SER A 170 -13.13 22.63 1.17
N ALA A 171 -12.21 22.75 2.13
CA ALA A 171 -10.77 22.79 1.87
C ALA A 171 -10.26 21.47 1.26
N GLU A 172 -10.68 20.31 1.79
CA GLU A 172 -10.36 19.01 1.19
C GLU A 172 -10.94 18.88 -0.21
N LYS A 173 -12.19 19.29 -0.42
CA LYS A 173 -12.83 19.27 -1.75
C LYS A 173 -12.06 20.13 -2.75
N ALA A 174 -11.60 21.32 -2.34
CA ALA A 174 -10.80 22.19 -3.17
C ALA A 174 -9.45 21.55 -3.53
N ALA A 175 -8.74 20.99 -2.54
CA ALA A 175 -7.43 20.35 -2.76
C ALA A 175 -7.52 19.13 -3.69
N TRP A 176 -8.46 18.21 -3.42
CA TRP A 176 -8.66 17.02 -4.25
C TRP A 176 -9.27 17.36 -5.60
N GLY A 177 -10.14 18.38 -5.67
CA GLY A 177 -10.75 18.88 -6.89
C GLY A 177 -9.71 19.47 -7.83
N LEU A 178 -8.85 20.34 -7.32
CA LEU A 178 -7.76 20.94 -8.09
C LEU A 178 -6.78 19.88 -8.59
N SER A 179 -6.34 18.96 -7.72
CA SER A 179 -5.42 17.88 -8.10
C SER A 179 -6.03 16.97 -9.16
N SER A 180 -7.30 16.58 -9.00
CA SER A 180 -7.98 15.71 -9.96
C SER A 180 -8.26 16.42 -11.28
N ALA A 181 -8.61 17.70 -11.26
CA ALA A 181 -8.81 18.50 -12.48
C ALA A 181 -7.50 18.62 -13.27
N LEU A 182 -6.40 18.93 -12.57
CA LEU A 182 -5.07 19.00 -13.18
C LEU A 182 -4.70 17.67 -13.86
N ILE A 183 -4.85 16.56 -13.13
CA ILE A 183 -4.58 15.22 -13.67
C ILE A 183 -5.51 14.90 -14.84
N PHE A 184 -6.79 15.22 -14.74
CA PHE A 184 -7.80 14.96 -15.78
C PHE A 184 -7.44 15.66 -17.08
N PHE A 185 -7.14 16.96 -17.04
CA PHE A 185 -6.80 17.70 -18.25
C PHE A 185 -5.48 17.23 -18.85
N ALA A 186 -4.46 16.96 -18.03
CA ALA A 186 -3.20 16.39 -18.53
C ALA A 186 -3.43 15.02 -19.19
N PHE A 187 -4.25 14.17 -18.57
CA PHE A 187 -4.67 12.88 -19.12
C PHE A 187 -5.44 13.03 -20.43
N TYR A 188 -6.35 14.00 -20.52
CA TYR A 188 -7.11 14.29 -21.74
C TYR A 188 -6.20 14.66 -22.91
N PHE A 189 -5.22 15.54 -22.70
CA PHE A 189 -4.27 15.94 -23.74
C PHE A 189 -3.30 14.83 -24.16
N THR A 190 -3.24 13.70 -23.45
CA THR A 190 -2.50 12.53 -23.96
C THR A 190 -3.18 11.89 -25.17
N TYR A 191 -4.49 12.13 -25.37
CA TYR A 191 -5.34 11.49 -26.38
C TYR A 191 -5.15 9.95 -26.44
N SER A 192 -4.85 9.32 -25.30
CA SER A 192 -4.59 7.88 -25.25
C SER A 192 -5.88 7.07 -25.18
N TYR A 193 -6.29 6.47 -26.29
CA TYR A 193 -7.46 5.56 -26.32
C TYR A 193 -7.31 4.40 -25.32
N ALA A 194 -6.12 3.80 -25.24
CA ALA A 194 -5.82 2.74 -24.28
C ALA A 194 -5.96 3.22 -22.84
N GLY A 195 -5.48 4.43 -22.53
CA GLY A 195 -5.66 5.07 -21.23
C GLY A 195 -7.14 5.24 -20.88
N TRP A 196 -7.93 5.83 -21.78
CA TRP A 196 -9.37 6.04 -21.57
C TRP A 196 -10.14 4.73 -21.38
N MET A 197 -9.83 3.71 -22.18
CA MET A 197 -10.42 2.38 -22.01
C MET A 197 -10.04 1.77 -20.66
N ALA A 198 -8.78 1.86 -20.24
CA ALA A 198 -8.34 1.37 -18.94
C ALA A 198 -9.04 2.09 -17.78
N ALA A 199 -9.20 3.41 -17.86
CA ALA A 199 -9.93 4.19 -16.86
C ALA A 199 -11.41 3.78 -16.81
N PHE A 200 -12.06 3.65 -17.97
CA PHE A 200 -13.44 3.21 -18.09
C PHE A 200 -13.67 1.83 -17.48
N PHE A 201 -12.88 0.82 -17.90
CA PHE A 201 -12.97 -0.53 -17.33
C PHE A 201 -12.59 -0.56 -15.85
N GLY A 202 -11.67 0.30 -15.40
CA GLY A 202 -11.36 0.47 -13.98
C GLY A 202 -12.57 0.94 -13.18
N VAL A 203 -13.31 1.93 -13.67
CA VAL A 203 -14.55 2.40 -13.05
C VAL A 203 -15.62 1.30 -13.06
N LEU A 204 -15.84 0.64 -14.19
CA LEU A 204 -16.80 -0.48 -14.28
C LEU A 204 -16.45 -1.59 -13.29
N PHE A 205 -15.17 -1.95 -13.18
CA PHE A 205 -14.70 -2.94 -12.23
C PHE A 205 -15.01 -2.51 -10.80
N LEU A 206 -14.72 -1.26 -10.43
CA LEU A 206 -15.03 -0.74 -9.09
C LEU A 206 -16.54 -0.73 -8.80
N ILE A 207 -17.38 -0.36 -9.76
CA ILE A 207 -18.86 -0.39 -9.62
C ILE A 207 -19.34 -1.83 -9.44
N PHE A 208 -18.92 -2.74 -10.32
CA PHE A 208 -19.32 -4.14 -10.26
C PHE A 208 -18.93 -4.79 -8.93
N PHE A 209 -17.67 -4.62 -8.51
CA PHE A 209 -17.21 -5.22 -7.26
C PHE A 209 -17.74 -4.52 -6.01
N SER A 210 -17.96 -3.20 -6.03
CA SER A 210 -18.61 -2.51 -4.91
C SER A 210 -20.07 -2.96 -4.76
N GLY A 211 -20.79 -3.20 -5.86
CA GLY A 211 -22.15 -3.74 -5.86
C GLY A 211 -22.21 -5.21 -5.41
N VAL A 212 -21.28 -6.05 -5.85
CA VAL A 212 -21.17 -7.45 -5.42
C VAL A 212 -20.82 -7.55 -3.93
N VAL A 213 -19.94 -6.68 -3.44
CA VAL A 213 -19.63 -6.55 -2.01
C VAL A 213 -20.89 -6.06 -1.28
N ALA A 214 -21.50 -4.94 -1.65
CA ALA A 214 -22.70 -4.42 -1.00
C ALA A 214 -23.86 -5.44 -0.93
N ASN A 215 -24.11 -6.19 -2.01
CA ASN A 215 -25.14 -7.23 -2.07
C ASN A 215 -24.78 -8.52 -1.30
N ARG A 216 -23.49 -8.85 -1.11
CA ARG A 216 -23.07 -9.89 -0.15
C ARG A 216 -23.08 -9.40 1.31
N PHE A 217 -23.08 -8.09 1.56
CA PHE A 217 -23.02 -7.48 2.91
C PHE A 217 -24.36 -7.06 3.51
N SER A 218 -25.45 -7.07 2.74
CA SER A 218 -26.81 -6.92 3.28
C SER A 218 -27.23 -8.09 4.17
N GLY A 219 -26.55 -9.25 4.11
CA GLY A 219 -26.76 -10.41 4.97
C GLY A 219 -25.75 -10.62 6.11
N GLY A 220 -24.74 -9.75 6.30
CA GLY A 220 -23.72 -10.03 7.31
C GLY A 220 -22.57 -9.02 7.40
N ARG A 221 -22.84 -7.84 7.98
CA ARG A 221 -21.87 -6.73 8.23
C ARG A 221 -20.63 -7.07 9.08
N ARG A 222 -20.29 -8.33 9.36
CA ARG A 222 -19.20 -8.69 10.30
C ARG A 222 -18.10 -9.61 9.76
N GLU A 223 -18.17 -10.13 8.53
CA GLU A 223 -17.24 -11.20 8.10
C GLU A 223 -16.08 -10.78 7.16
N ILE A 224 -16.13 -9.70 6.36
CA ILE A 224 -14.98 -9.36 5.49
C ILE A 224 -13.80 -8.74 6.23
N PHE A 225 -14.03 -8.00 7.32
CA PHE A 225 -12.93 -7.62 8.20
C PHE A 225 -12.30 -8.85 8.89
N LYS A 226 -13.06 -9.94 9.07
CA LYS A 226 -12.52 -11.21 9.58
C LYS A 226 -11.71 -11.97 8.55
N TYR A 227 -11.95 -11.83 7.25
CA TYR A 227 -11.11 -12.49 6.23
C TYR A 227 -9.70 -11.89 6.14
N PHE A 228 -9.53 -10.58 6.41
CA PHE A 228 -8.22 -9.96 6.54
C PHE A 228 -7.61 -10.08 7.96
N GLN A 229 -8.41 -10.31 9.00
CA GLN A 229 -7.93 -10.47 10.39
C GLN A 229 -7.76 -11.93 10.87
N ARG A 230 -8.25 -12.95 10.15
CA ARG A 230 -8.17 -14.37 10.57
C ARG A 230 -6.87 -15.11 10.23
N ALA A 231 -5.86 -14.44 9.69
CA ALA A 231 -4.51 -15.02 9.61
C ALA A 231 -3.77 -14.91 10.96
N ARG A 232 -4.32 -15.65 11.94
CA ARG A 232 -3.91 -16.03 13.30
C ARG A 232 -3.65 -14.96 14.38
N PRO A 233 -4.12 -15.24 15.62
CA PRO A 233 -3.49 -14.76 16.83
C PRO A 233 -2.29 -15.66 17.16
N VAL A 234 -1.13 -15.07 17.44
CA VAL A 234 -0.20 -15.70 18.38
C VAL A 234 -0.53 -15.06 19.72
N ARG A 235 -1.29 -15.78 20.56
CA ARG A 235 -1.31 -15.52 21.99
C ARG A 235 0.10 -15.79 22.48
N VAL A 236 0.92 -14.76 22.58
CA VAL A 236 2.07 -14.78 23.47
C VAL A 236 1.58 -14.29 24.82
N ALA A 237 1.48 -15.23 25.75
CA ALA A 237 1.61 -15.05 27.19
C ALA A 237 1.02 -13.77 27.79
N ALA A 238 -0.31 -13.74 27.97
CA ALA A 238 -0.94 -12.89 28.99
C ALA A 238 -1.51 -13.72 30.16
N ASP A 239 -1.32 -15.05 30.17
CA ASP A 239 -1.83 -15.95 31.21
C ASP A 239 -0.90 -16.11 32.43
N ASP A 240 0.32 -15.53 32.42
CA ASP A 240 1.23 -15.59 33.58
C ASP A 240 1.22 -14.34 34.47
N MET A 241 0.61 -13.22 34.05
CA MET A 241 0.60 -12.00 34.88
C MET A 241 -0.62 -11.86 35.81
N ASP A 242 -1.66 -12.70 35.65
CA ASP A 242 -2.84 -12.65 36.52
C ASP A 242 -2.87 -13.73 37.61
N ARG A 243 -1.98 -14.73 37.57
CA ARG A 243 -1.79 -15.64 38.71
C ARG A 243 -1.03 -15.01 39.88
N GLY A 244 -0.27 -13.94 39.64
CA GLY A 244 0.43 -13.19 40.70
C GLY A 244 -0.48 -12.25 41.51
N ARG A 245 -1.55 -11.70 40.92
CA ARG A 245 -2.44 -10.72 41.59
C ARG A 245 -3.58 -11.34 42.40
N GLY A 246 -3.87 -12.64 42.20
CA GLY A 246 -4.90 -13.35 42.96
C GLY A 246 -4.48 -13.77 44.38
N ILE A 247 -3.17 -13.89 44.63
CA ILE A 247 -2.64 -14.37 45.92
C ILE A 247 -2.62 -13.22 46.94
N ASP A 248 -2.25 -12.00 46.53
CA ASP A 248 -2.18 -10.84 47.43
C ASP A 248 -3.55 -10.42 48.00
N LYS A 249 -4.63 -10.53 47.21
CA LYS A 249 -5.97 -10.18 47.70
C LYS A 249 -6.50 -11.10 48.80
N ARG A 250 -6.14 -12.40 48.78
CA ARG A 250 -6.56 -13.33 49.85
C ARG A 250 -5.79 -13.10 51.15
N ALA A 251 -4.52 -12.70 51.07
CA ALA A 251 -3.71 -12.36 52.23
C ALA A 251 -4.17 -11.06 52.91
N SER A 252 -4.59 -10.05 52.13
CA SER A 252 -5.14 -8.81 52.69
C SER A 252 -6.51 -8.99 53.35
N ASP A 253 -7.37 -9.85 52.80
CA ASP A 253 -8.71 -10.10 53.36
C ASP A 253 -8.68 -10.90 54.68
N CYS A 254 -7.76 -11.85 54.82
CA CYS A 254 -7.56 -12.55 56.10
C CYS A 254 -7.06 -11.61 57.20
N ARG A 255 -6.16 -10.67 56.86
CA ARG A 255 -5.59 -9.71 57.83
C ARG A 255 -6.64 -8.70 58.34
N ASN A 256 -7.63 -8.35 57.52
CA ASN A 256 -8.74 -7.49 57.94
C ASN A 256 -9.79 -8.22 58.80
N ARG A 257 -10.05 -9.52 58.55
CA ARG A 257 -10.94 -10.31 59.41
C ARG A 257 -10.37 -10.62 60.79
N ALA A 258 -9.06 -10.75 60.91
CA ALA A 258 -8.40 -11.01 62.20
C ALA A 258 -8.44 -9.82 63.18
N ARG A 259 -8.72 -8.59 62.72
CA ARG A 259 -8.80 -7.40 63.60
C ARG A 259 -10.14 -7.21 64.30
N ASN A 260 -11.22 -7.85 63.83
CA ASN A 260 -12.58 -7.56 64.29
C ASN A 260 -13.26 -8.71 65.06
N VAL A 261 -12.51 -9.75 65.46
CA VAL A 261 -13.06 -10.88 66.23
C VAL A 261 -12.30 -11.02 67.55
N PRO A 262 -12.95 -10.87 68.72
CA PRO A 262 -12.34 -11.20 70.00
C PRO A 262 -12.28 -12.72 70.14
N GLY A 263 -11.09 -13.28 69.96
CA GLY A 263 -10.83 -14.72 69.94
C GLY A 263 -10.02 -15.09 68.70
N GLY A 264 -8.70 -15.10 68.84
CA GLY A 264 -7.74 -15.17 67.73
C GLY A 264 -7.94 -16.37 66.81
N VAL A 265 -8.14 -16.08 65.51
CA VAL A 265 -8.09 -17.08 64.45
C VAL A 265 -6.70 -17.02 63.81
N SER A 266 -5.92 -18.10 63.94
CA SER A 266 -4.60 -18.23 63.33
C SER A 266 -4.71 -18.48 61.83
N CYS A 267 -4.11 -17.63 61.00
CA CYS A 267 -4.01 -17.84 59.56
C CYS A 267 -2.84 -18.78 59.22
N PRO A 268 -2.97 -19.69 58.25
CA PRO A 268 -1.87 -20.57 57.84
C PRO A 268 -0.74 -19.79 57.14
N PRO A 269 0.53 -20.23 57.26
CA PRO A 269 1.66 -19.56 56.64
C PRO A 269 1.59 -19.63 55.10
N ALA A 270 1.89 -18.52 54.45
CA ALA A 270 1.93 -18.41 53.00
C ALA A 270 3.03 -19.31 52.41
N ALA A 271 2.64 -20.19 51.48
CA ALA A 271 3.58 -21.03 50.74
C ALA A 271 4.42 -20.15 49.80
N ILE A 272 5.73 -20.11 50.05
CA ILE A 272 6.72 -19.51 49.16
C ILE A 272 6.94 -20.48 47.99
N SER A 273 6.39 -20.19 46.82
CA SER A 273 6.76 -20.89 45.59
C SER A 273 8.04 -20.24 45.03
N ALA A 274 9.17 -20.93 45.20
CA ALA A 274 10.38 -20.67 44.45
C ALA A 274 10.15 -21.01 42.97
N VAL A 275 10.50 -20.10 42.07
CA VAL A 275 10.57 -20.37 40.62
C VAL A 275 12.01 -20.10 40.19
N SER A 276 12.70 -21.18 39.85
CA SER A 276 13.91 -21.25 39.03
C SER A 276 13.54 -21.33 37.56
#